data_AF-A0A496XQZ9-F1
#
_entry.id   AF-A0A496XQZ9-F1
#
_cell.length_a   1.000
_cell.length_b   1.000
_cell.length_c   1.000
_cell.angle_alpha   90.00
_cell.angle_beta   90.00
_cell.angle_gamma   90.00
#
_symmetry.space_group_name_H-M   'P 1'
#
loop_
_entity.id
_entity.type
_entity.pdbx_description
1 polymer ?
#
loop_
_entity_poly.entity_id
_entity_poly.type
_entity_poly.pdbx_seq_one_letter_code
_entity_poly.pdbx_strand_id
1 'polypeptide(L)'
;MVSLLFFYREKLKSIKFILERKKFNLKKSKVQIIKLTDLEKENILEAFPEGVVIFDLETTGLSALINNILEIGAIKVTPEGLTTFKTLVNPEVEIPASNTAIHGITGDMVKDSPKIKEVLPKFMNFVGDLPLVAHNAQFDLGFITYDLHMLGLPFGNSDVYCTIRLSRLVFKDFPSHRLGNLAKQLNIPLERAHRAEDDAFVCLKVLAQGFIKAAKNKKSILKGSYLFNLQDFKNMEKFVLKDFHKPILRAIENNDILRIKYLGGSKKNKFRPIRPVGLLPLPQGHVLYAHCLESNLYKFYYLNKITDCQQATEKDHKLWESLS
;
A
#
# COMPACT_ATOMS: atom_id res chain seq x y z
N MET A 1 -29.71 -8.64 -4.67
CA MET A 1 -28.30 -9.05 -4.56
C MET A 1 -27.46 -8.02 -5.30
N VAL A 2 -27.09 -6.91 -4.64
CA VAL A 2 -26.31 -5.83 -5.28
C VAL A 2 -24.87 -6.30 -5.36
N SER A 3 -24.44 -6.77 -6.53
CA SER A 3 -23.03 -7.09 -6.74
C SER A 3 -22.25 -5.79 -6.66
N LEU A 4 -21.16 -5.78 -5.89
CA LEU A 4 -20.24 -4.64 -5.75
C LEU A 4 -19.77 -4.06 -7.10
N LEU A 5 -19.86 -4.83 -8.19
CA LEU A 5 -19.72 -4.40 -9.59
C LEU A 5 -20.43 -3.08 -9.93
N PHE A 6 -21.54 -2.72 -9.27
CA PHE A 6 -22.27 -1.49 -9.61
C PHE A 6 -21.54 -0.21 -9.20
N PHE A 7 -20.82 -0.21 -8.08
CA PHE A 7 -20.03 0.97 -7.65
C PHE A 7 -18.75 1.17 -8.49
N TYR A 8 -18.22 0.10 -9.07
CA TYR A 8 -17.04 0.16 -9.95
C TYR A 8 -17.39 0.60 -11.39
N ARG A 9 -18.66 0.55 -11.81
CA ARG A 9 -19.07 0.67 -13.22
C ARG A 9 -19.20 2.10 -13.76
N GLU A 10 -19.42 3.10 -12.90
CA GLU A 10 -19.70 4.48 -13.35
C GLU A 10 -18.48 5.21 -13.95
N LYS A 11 -17.25 4.70 -13.78
CA LYS A 11 -16.05 5.26 -14.44
C LYS A 11 -15.67 4.60 -15.78
N LEU A 12 -16.36 3.55 -16.23
CA LEU A 12 -15.87 2.63 -17.29
C LEU A 12 -16.34 2.93 -18.73
N LYS A 13 -16.91 4.09 -19.04
CA LYS A 13 -17.58 4.27 -20.36
C LYS A 13 -16.69 4.50 -21.59
N SER A 14 -15.36 4.59 -21.53
CA SER A 14 -14.62 4.85 -22.77
C SER A 14 -13.11 4.55 -22.76
N ILE A 15 -12.65 3.30 -22.73
CA ILE A 15 -11.27 2.99 -23.14
C ILE A 15 -11.22 1.65 -23.89
N LYS A 16 -10.99 1.71 -25.21
CA LYS A 16 -10.62 0.58 -26.09
C LYS A 16 -9.10 0.66 -26.28
N PHE A 17 -8.34 -0.38 -25.94
CA PHE A 17 -6.87 -0.37 -26.02
C PHE A 17 -6.35 -1.29 -27.13
N ILE A 18 -5.38 -0.78 -27.90
CA ILE A 18 -4.53 -1.52 -28.84
C ILE A 18 -3.12 -1.53 -28.22
N LEU A 19 -2.53 -2.72 -28.06
CA LEU A 19 -1.17 -2.90 -27.55
C LEU A 19 -0.17 -2.86 -28.71
N GLU A 20 0.67 -1.83 -28.79
CA GLU A 20 1.89 -1.88 -29.61
C GLU A 20 3.14 -1.85 -28.71
N ARG A 21 3.99 -2.87 -28.87
CA ARG A 21 5.29 -3.00 -28.19
C ARG A 21 6.29 -2.04 -28.80
N LYS A 22 6.62 -0.95 -28.12
CA LYS A 22 7.86 -0.18 -28.40
C LYS A 22 8.90 -0.45 -27.32
N LYS A 23 10.08 -0.94 -27.74
CA LYS A 23 11.28 -1.05 -26.90
C LYS A 23 11.71 0.37 -26.50
N PHE A 24 11.85 0.62 -25.20
CA PHE A 24 12.34 1.91 -24.70
C PHE A 24 13.55 1.70 -23.79
N ASN A 25 14.57 2.53 -24.02
CA ASN A 25 15.83 2.50 -23.28
C ASN A 25 15.62 3.07 -21.87
N LEU A 26 15.90 2.24 -20.86
CA LEU A 26 16.09 2.67 -19.47
C LEU A 26 17.31 3.60 -19.42
N LYS A 27 17.10 4.90 -19.15
CA LYS A 27 18.21 5.84 -18.91
C LYS A 27 18.83 5.55 -17.55
N LYS A 28 20.14 5.31 -17.53
CA LYS A 28 20.96 5.32 -16.30
C LYS A 28 21.03 6.77 -15.77
N SER A 29 20.16 7.15 -14.84
CA SER A 29 20.33 8.36 -14.04
C SER A 29 21.44 8.16 -13.01
N LYS A 30 22.17 9.22 -12.64
CA LYS A 30 23.26 9.19 -11.63
C LYS A 30 22.75 8.57 -10.33
N VAL A 31 23.13 7.31 -10.09
CA VAL A 31 22.68 6.46 -8.98
C VAL A 31 23.40 6.89 -7.70
N GLN A 32 22.63 7.31 -6.69
CA GLN A 32 23.05 7.22 -5.30
C GLN A 32 23.31 5.73 -5.06
N ILE A 33 24.57 5.34 -4.84
CA ILE A 33 24.94 3.92 -4.86
C ILE A 33 24.24 3.23 -3.68
N ILE A 34 23.12 2.59 -3.96
CA ILE A 34 22.47 1.67 -3.04
C ILE A 34 23.48 0.57 -2.76
N LYS A 35 24.06 0.59 -1.55
CA LYS A 35 25.04 -0.40 -1.10
C LYS A 35 24.43 -1.32 -0.06
N LEU A 36 24.33 -2.58 -0.43
CA LEU A 36 24.22 -3.68 0.52
C LEU A 36 25.64 -4.17 0.86
N THR A 37 25.85 -4.58 2.10
CA THR A 37 27.02 -5.39 2.43
C THR A 37 26.83 -6.81 1.85
N ASP A 38 27.93 -7.54 1.66
CA ASP A 38 27.86 -8.93 1.20
C ASP A 38 27.01 -9.78 2.16
N LEU A 39 27.19 -9.59 3.47
CA LEU A 39 26.39 -10.25 4.50
C LEU A 39 24.88 -9.95 4.35
N GLU A 40 24.50 -8.70 4.08
CA GLU A 40 23.11 -8.34 3.86
C GLU A 40 22.54 -9.01 2.60
N LYS A 41 23.29 -8.98 1.50
CA LYS A 41 22.88 -9.62 0.24
C LYS A 41 22.74 -11.13 0.40
N GLU A 42 23.69 -11.79 1.04
CA GLU A 42 23.66 -13.23 1.33
C GLU A 42 22.43 -13.61 2.15
N ASN A 43 22.12 -12.86 3.21
CA ASN A 43 20.96 -13.15 4.06
C ASN A 43 19.63 -12.91 3.35
N ILE A 44 19.56 -11.94 2.43
CA ILE A 44 18.39 -11.75 1.57
C ILE A 44 18.23 -12.92 0.60
N LEU A 45 19.29 -13.29 -0.11
CA LEU A 45 19.24 -14.35 -1.12
C LEU A 45 19.08 -15.75 -0.51
N GLU A 46 19.51 -15.97 0.73
CA GLU A 46 19.17 -17.20 1.47
C GLU A 46 17.65 -17.33 1.70
N ALA A 47 16.98 -16.21 1.97
CA ALA A 47 15.52 -16.17 2.14
C ALA A 47 14.76 -16.14 0.80
N PHE A 48 15.36 -15.55 -0.23
CA PHE A 48 14.80 -15.35 -1.56
C PHE A 48 15.82 -15.74 -2.65
N PRO A 49 15.99 -17.04 -2.94
CA PRO A 49 17.07 -17.52 -3.82
C PRO A 49 17.06 -16.93 -5.23
N GLU A 50 15.87 -16.79 -5.82
CA GLU A 50 15.69 -16.20 -7.16
C GLU A 50 15.67 -14.67 -7.15
N GLY A 51 15.70 -14.06 -5.97
CA GLY A 51 15.63 -12.62 -5.77
C GLY A 51 14.28 -12.11 -5.24
N VAL A 52 14.23 -10.80 -5.02
CA VAL A 52 13.11 -10.12 -4.37
C VAL A 52 13.04 -8.66 -4.82
N VAL A 53 11.83 -8.11 -4.89
CA VAL A 53 11.60 -6.69 -5.19
C VAL A 53 11.05 -5.98 -3.97
N ILE A 54 11.79 -4.97 -3.51
CA ILE A 54 11.38 -4.08 -2.43
C ILE A 54 10.84 -2.82 -3.07
N PHE A 55 9.70 -2.31 -2.62
CA PHE A 55 9.15 -1.09 -3.16
C PHE A 55 8.40 -0.26 -2.13
N ASP A 56 8.16 0.99 -2.50
CA ASP A 56 7.41 1.99 -1.74
C ASP A 56 6.72 2.94 -2.73
N LEU A 57 5.62 3.57 -2.30
CA LEU A 57 4.83 4.52 -3.09
C LEU A 57 4.66 5.85 -2.36
N GLU A 58 4.78 6.94 -3.12
CA GLU A 58 4.20 8.22 -2.70
C GLU A 58 2.85 8.42 -3.40
N THR A 59 1.90 9.02 -2.69
CA THR A 59 0.49 9.09 -3.12
C THR A 59 -0.16 10.42 -2.73
N THR A 60 -1.24 10.80 -3.43
CA THR A 60 -1.99 12.04 -3.12
C THR A 60 -2.81 11.97 -1.83
N GLY A 61 -2.75 10.86 -1.10
CA GLY A 61 -3.51 10.65 0.14
C GLY A 61 -3.50 9.19 0.57
N LEU A 62 -4.36 8.82 1.52
CA LEU A 62 -4.23 7.55 2.23
C LEU A 62 -5.04 6.39 1.65
N SER A 63 -5.68 6.54 0.49
CA SER A 63 -6.46 5.45 -0.12
C SER A 63 -6.56 5.48 -1.61
N ALA A 64 -6.31 4.31 -2.21
CA ALA A 64 -6.47 4.05 -3.62
C ALA A 64 -7.89 4.32 -4.17
N LEU A 65 -8.92 4.36 -3.32
CA LEU A 65 -10.29 4.63 -3.79
C LEU A 65 -10.50 6.08 -4.24
N ILE A 66 -9.75 7.01 -3.65
CA ILE A 66 -9.95 8.46 -3.85
C ILE A 66 -8.65 9.22 -4.08
N ASN A 67 -7.50 8.54 -3.99
CA ASN A 67 -6.16 9.09 -4.19
C ASN A 67 -5.42 8.28 -5.24
N ASN A 68 -4.38 8.89 -5.81
CA ASN A 68 -3.62 8.37 -6.92
C ASN A 68 -2.13 8.29 -6.56
N ILE A 69 -1.40 7.41 -7.24
CA ILE A 69 0.06 7.27 -7.10
C ILE A 69 0.76 8.49 -7.69
N LEU A 70 1.81 8.98 -7.00
CA LEU A 70 2.67 10.09 -7.38
C LEU A 70 4.11 9.66 -7.70
N GLU A 71 4.62 8.66 -7.01
CA GLU A 71 5.96 8.12 -7.23
C GLU A 71 5.95 6.62 -6.97
N ILE A 72 6.67 5.86 -7.80
CA ILE A 72 7.01 4.47 -7.54
C ILE A 72 8.52 4.38 -7.41
N GLY A 73 9.01 3.86 -6.28
CA GLY A 73 10.41 3.54 -6.06
C GLY A 73 10.55 2.07 -5.72
N ALA A 74 11.43 1.36 -6.43
CA ALA A 74 11.64 -0.06 -6.21
C ALA A 74 13.09 -0.49 -6.45
N ILE A 75 13.50 -1.49 -5.70
CA ILE A 75 14.83 -2.09 -5.71
C ILE A 75 14.65 -3.60 -5.85
N LYS A 76 15.19 -4.14 -6.94
CA LYS A 76 15.26 -5.58 -7.16
C LYS A 76 16.63 -6.09 -6.77
N VAL A 77 16.67 -7.09 -5.91
CA VAL A 77 17.88 -7.80 -5.50
C VAL A 77 17.83 -9.22 -6.04
N THR A 78 18.84 -9.62 -6.79
CA THR A 78 18.99 -10.94 -7.44
C THR A 78 20.41 -11.47 -7.22
N PRO A 79 20.69 -12.76 -7.48
CA PRO A 79 22.06 -13.27 -7.50
C PRO A 79 23.00 -12.42 -8.37
N GLU A 80 22.52 -12.01 -9.56
CA GLU A 80 23.27 -11.23 -10.55
C GLU A 80 23.56 -9.79 -10.09
N GLY A 81 22.80 -9.28 -9.11
CA GLY A 81 23.03 -7.96 -8.55
C GLY A 81 21.75 -7.20 -8.23
N LEU A 82 21.89 -5.88 -8.18
CA LEU A 82 20.83 -4.96 -7.80
C LEU A 82 20.44 -4.08 -8.98
N THR A 83 19.14 -3.93 -9.19
CA THR A 83 18.57 -3.01 -10.19
C THR A 83 17.45 -2.18 -9.56
N THR A 84 17.23 -0.97 -10.07
CA THR A 84 16.20 -0.06 -9.54
C THR A 84 15.15 0.28 -10.59
N PHE A 85 13.95 0.59 -10.12
CA PHE A 85 12.88 1.20 -10.90
C PHE A 85 12.39 2.42 -10.13
N LYS A 86 12.46 3.59 -10.75
CA LYS A 86 11.99 4.84 -10.15
C LYS A 86 11.30 5.68 -11.20
N THR A 87 10.10 6.16 -10.88
CA THR A 87 9.42 7.14 -11.73
C THR A 87 8.43 7.95 -10.91
N LEU A 88 8.34 9.23 -11.24
CA LEU A 88 7.17 10.04 -10.91
C LEU A 88 5.99 9.60 -11.79
N VAL A 89 4.79 9.87 -11.30
CA VAL A 89 3.52 9.55 -11.94
C VAL A 89 2.64 10.80 -11.93
N ASN A 90 2.09 11.16 -13.09
CA ASN A 90 1.05 12.18 -13.13
C ASN A 90 -0.25 11.62 -12.54
N PRO A 91 -0.74 12.16 -11.41
CA PRO A 91 -1.92 11.63 -10.73
C PRO A 91 -3.24 12.09 -11.39
N GLU A 92 -3.19 12.96 -12.41
CA GLU A 92 -4.34 13.55 -13.09
C GLU A 92 -5.33 14.28 -12.16
N VAL A 93 -4.87 14.66 -10.96
CA VAL A 93 -5.61 15.41 -9.94
C VAL A 93 -4.69 16.39 -9.22
N GLU A 94 -5.27 17.39 -8.56
CA GLU A 94 -4.52 18.28 -7.68
C GLU A 94 -3.93 17.51 -6.49
N ILE A 95 -2.71 17.86 -6.11
CA ILE A 95 -2.02 17.26 -4.95
C ILE A 95 -2.34 18.13 -3.73
N PRO A 96 -2.95 17.60 -2.67
CA PRO A 96 -3.20 18.36 -1.46
C PRO A 96 -1.89 18.93 -0.87
N ALA A 97 -1.90 20.20 -0.47
CA ALA A 97 -0.72 20.84 0.12
C ALA A 97 -0.17 20.10 1.35
N SER A 98 -1.05 19.49 2.15
CA SER A 98 -0.67 18.63 3.28
C SER A 98 0.17 17.42 2.86
N ASN A 99 -0.08 16.86 1.68
CA ASN A 99 0.68 15.72 1.14
C ASN A 99 2.01 16.18 0.54
N THR A 100 1.99 17.27 -0.24
CA THR A 100 3.23 17.91 -0.71
C THR A 100 4.17 18.28 0.44
N ALA A 101 3.65 18.71 1.60
CA ALA A 101 4.47 18.99 2.79
C ALA A 101 5.15 17.75 3.39
N ILE A 102 4.67 16.54 3.08
CA ILE A 102 5.26 15.27 3.56
C ILE A 102 6.38 14.82 2.61
N HIS A 103 6.05 14.62 1.33
CA HIS A 103 6.95 14.00 0.35
C HIS A 103 7.69 14.99 -0.57
N GLY A 104 7.32 16.28 -0.52
CA GLY A 104 7.95 17.33 -1.32
C GLY A 104 7.67 17.26 -2.83
N ILE A 105 6.72 16.43 -3.26
CA ILE A 105 6.34 16.29 -4.68
C ILE A 105 5.26 17.33 -4.98
N THR A 106 5.54 18.19 -5.95
CA THR A 106 4.63 19.26 -6.39
C THR A 106 3.94 18.90 -7.70
N GLY A 107 2.83 19.58 -8.00
CA GLY A 107 2.14 19.43 -9.29
C GLY A 107 3.05 19.67 -10.50
N ASP A 108 3.95 20.65 -10.39
CA ASP A 108 4.93 20.96 -11.44
C ASP A 108 5.92 19.82 -11.72
N MET A 109 6.28 19.03 -10.70
CA MET A 109 7.17 17.87 -10.89
C MET A 109 6.48 16.74 -11.65
N VAL A 110 5.16 16.59 -11.50
CA VAL A 110 4.41 15.44 -12.04
C VAL A 110 3.58 15.76 -13.28
N LYS A 111 3.38 17.04 -13.63
CA LYS A 111 2.51 17.43 -14.75
C LYS A 111 2.90 16.78 -16.09
N ASP A 112 4.20 16.67 -16.35
CA ASP A 112 4.75 16.06 -17.58
C ASP A 112 5.22 14.62 -17.36
N SER A 113 4.99 14.06 -16.17
CA SER A 113 5.33 12.67 -15.85
C SER A 113 4.34 11.70 -16.51
N PRO A 114 4.75 10.44 -16.78
CA PRO A 114 3.86 9.44 -17.34
C PRO A 114 2.68 9.15 -16.41
N LYS A 115 1.52 8.80 -16.99
CA LYS A 115 0.32 8.43 -16.23
C LYS A 115 0.45 7.00 -15.71
N ILE A 116 -0.34 6.66 -14.68
CA ILE A 116 -0.27 5.32 -14.07
C ILE A 116 -0.52 4.18 -15.07
N LYS A 117 -1.39 4.39 -16.06
CA LYS A 117 -1.66 3.43 -17.15
C LYS A 117 -0.43 3.06 -17.99
N GLU A 118 0.57 3.94 -18.04
CA GLU A 118 1.83 3.72 -18.76
C GLU A 118 2.93 3.16 -17.86
N VAL A 119 2.88 3.51 -16.57
CA VAL A 119 3.88 3.14 -15.57
C VAL A 119 3.62 1.74 -15.01
N LEU A 120 2.37 1.43 -14.67
CA LEU A 120 2.02 0.21 -13.96
C LEU A 120 2.38 -1.08 -14.74
N PRO A 121 2.14 -1.20 -16.05
CA PRO A 121 2.62 -2.36 -16.82
C PRO A 121 4.14 -2.52 -16.79
N LYS A 122 4.89 -1.41 -16.79
CA LYS A 122 6.36 -1.42 -16.73
C LYS A 122 6.84 -1.84 -15.36
N PHE A 123 6.18 -1.36 -14.30
CA PHE A 123 6.46 -1.78 -12.93
C PHE A 123 6.18 -3.28 -12.76
N MET A 124 5.03 -3.79 -13.19
CA MET A 124 4.73 -5.23 -13.11
C MET A 124 5.70 -6.08 -13.93
N ASN A 125 6.14 -5.61 -15.10
CA ASN A 125 7.20 -6.28 -15.87
C ASN A 125 8.57 -6.22 -15.16
N PHE A 126 8.88 -5.12 -14.48
CA PHE A 126 10.05 -5.03 -13.62
C PHE A 126 9.94 -6.01 -12.45
N VAL A 127 8.77 -6.22 -11.87
CA VAL A 127 8.57 -7.23 -10.81
C VAL A 127 8.72 -8.66 -11.33
N GLY A 128 8.10 -8.97 -12.48
CA GLY A 128 8.00 -10.35 -12.96
C GLY A 128 7.19 -11.21 -11.99
N ASP A 129 7.71 -12.39 -11.67
CA ASP A 129 7.13 -13.30 -10.67
C ASP A 129 7.90 -13.31 -9.34
N LEU A 130 8.84 -12.37 -9.15
CA LEU A 130 9.61 -12.28 -7.91
C LEU A 130 8.72 -11.85 -6.75
N PRO A 131 9.02 -12.32 -5.51
CA PRO A 131 8.41 -11.83 -4.30
C PRO A 131 8.47 -10.31 -4.16
N LEU A 132 7.40 -9.72 -3.61
CA LEU A 132 7.28 -8.30 -3.31
C LEU A 132 7.36 -8.05 -1.81
N VAL A 133 8.12 -7.03 -1.43
CA VAL A 133 8.28 -6.59 -0.04
C VAL A 133 8.05 -5.09 0.05
N ALA A 134 7.24 -4.66 1.00
CA ALA A 134 7.04 -3.25 1.31
C ALA A 134 6.88 -3.03 2.83
N HIS A 135 7.14 -1.80 3.27
CA HIS A 135 6.93 -1.43 4.66
C HIS A 135 5.49 -0.95 4.84
N ASN A 136 4.69 -1.67 5.63
CA ASN A 136 3.23 -1.50 5.63
C ASN A 136 2.57 -1.93 4.31
N ALA A 137 3.11 -2.98 3.67
CA ALA A 137 2.76 -3.44 2.32
C ALA A 137 1.27 -3.45 1.92
N GLN A 138 0.32 -3.61 2.85
CA GLN A 138 -1.11 -3.52 2.54
C GLN A 138 -1.54 -2.16 1.99
N PHE A 139 -0.84 -1.09 2.39
CA PHE A 139 -1.08 0.26 1.88
C PHE A 139 -0.67 0.35 0.41
N ASP A 140 0.60 0.10 0.12
CA ASP A 140 1.18 0.20 -1.23
C ASP A 140 0.52 -0.76 -2.21
N LEU A 141 0.33 -2.02 -1.80
CA LEU A 141 -0.36 -3.00 -2.63
C LEU A 141 -1.83 -2.65 -2.83
N GLY A 142 -2.46 -1.90 -1.92
CA GLY A 142 -3.82 -1.41 -2.11
C GLY A 142 -3.95 -0.53 -3.35
N PHE A 143 -2.98 0.36 -3.57
CA PHE A 143 -2.93 1.20 -4.79
C PHE A 143 -2.60 0.38 -6.03
N ILE A 144 -1.57 -0.47 -5.97
CA ILE A 144 -1.18 -1.32 -7.11
C ILE A 144 -2.35 -2.21 -7.55
N THR A 145 -2.97 -2.92 -6.62
CA THR A 145 -4.06 -3.85 -6.94
C THR A 145 -5.32 -3.12 -7.42
N TYR A 146 -5.63 -1.95 -6.85
CA TYR A 146 -6.71 -1.10 -7.35
C TYR A 146 -6.47 -0.68 -8.80
N ASP A 147 -5.30 -0.13 -9.11
CA ASP A 147 -5.01 0.35 -10.47
C ASP A 147 -4.90 -0.81 -11.47
N LEU A 148 -4.37 -1.97 -11.07
CA LEU A 148 -4.38 -3.18 -11.91
C LEU A 148 -5.81 -3.59 -12.26
N HIS A 149 -6.71 -3.57 -11.27
CA HIS A 149 -8.13 -3.88 -11.48
C HIS A 149 -8.79 -2.86 -12.41
N MET A 150 -8.61 -1.56 -12.13
CA MET A 150 -9.23 -0.47 -12.90
C MET A 150 -8.77 -0.44 -14.36
N LEU A 151 -7.52 -0.85 -14.62
CA LEU A 151 -6.94 -0.93 -15.97
C LEU A 151 -7.15 -2.29 -16.65
N GLY A 152 -7.77 -3.26 -15.98
CA GLY A 152 -7.96 -4.62 -16.50
C GLY A 152 -6.65 -5.38 -16.73
N LEU A 153 -5.61 -5.05 -15.96
CA LEU A 153 -4.28 -5.67 -16.04
C LEU A 153 -4.20 -6.92 -15.15
N PRO A 154 -3.37 -7.91 -15.50
CA PRO A 154 -3.19 -9.10 -14.67
C PRO A 154 -2.47 -8.78 -13.35
N PHE A 155 -2.91 -9.41 -12.26
CA PHE A 155 -2.30 -9.21 -10.94
C PHE A 155 -0.86 -9.74 -10.79
N GLY A 156 -0.39 -10.64 -11.66
CA GLY A 156 0.91 -11.34 -11.50
C GLY A 156 0.85 -12.50 -10.51
N ASN A 157 2.00 -13.14 -10.20
CA ASN A 157 2.12 -14.29 -9.29
C ASN A 157 3.00 -14.07 -8.06
N SER A 158 3.32 -12.82 -7.72
CA SER A 158 4.23 -12.51 -6.64
C SER A 158 3.63 -12.79 -5.27
N ASP A 159 4.41 -13.47 -4.41
CA ASP A 159 4.15 -13.52 -2.97
C ASP A 159 4.49 -12.16 -2.34
N VAL A 160 3.64 -11.69 -1.42
CA VAL A 160 3.77 -10.39 -0.78
C VAL A 160 4.15 -10.55 0.69
N TYR A 161 5.18 -9.83 1.12
CA TYR A 161 5.68 -9.81 2.48
C TYR A 161 5.71 -8.38 3.04
N CYS A 162 5.60 -8.26 4.37
CA CYS A 162 5.55 -6.97 5.04
C CYS A 162 6.61 -6.84 6.13
N THR A 163 7.49 -5.84 6.00
CA THR A 163 8.57 -5.64 6.96
C THR A 163 8.08 -5.16 8.33
N ILE A 164 6.87 -4.59 8.46
CA ILE A 164 6.30 -4.29 9.79
C ILE A 164 6.04 -5.58 10.57
N ARG A 165 5.52 -6.63 9.90
CA ARG A 165 5.29 -7.92 10.54
C ARG A 165 6.61 -8.56 10.92
N LEU A 166 7.57 -8.55 9.99
CA LEU A 166 8.94 -9.01 10.25
C LEU A 166 9.56 -8.30 11.45
N SER A 167 9.50 -6.96 11.47
CA SER A 167 10.18 -6.17 12.49
C SER A 167 9.59 -6.41 13.88
N ARG A 168 8.28 -6.63 13.99
CA ARG A 168 7.62 -6.98 15.26
C ARG A 168 8.02 -8.35 15.79
N LEU A 169 8.36 -9.29 14.90
CA LEU A 169 8.82 -10.62 15.30
C LEU A 169 10.28 -10.59 15.75
N VAL A 170 11.11 -9.79 15.09
CA VAL A 170 12.57 -9.76 15.27
C VAL A 170 13.04 -8.72 16.29
N PHE A 171 12.49 -7.50 16.25
CA PHE A 171 12.90 -6.36 17.06
C PHE A 171 11.85 -6.04 18.14
N LYS A 172 11.49 -7.04 18.96
CA LYS A 172 10.39 -6.96 19.94
C LYS A 172 10.55 -5.82 20.95
N ASP A 173 11.78 -5.46 21.27
CA ASP A 173 12.11 -4.45 22.28
C ASP A 173 12.05 -3.02 21.72
N PHE A 174 11.82 -2.84 20.42
CA PHE A 174 11.76 -1.52 19.82
C PHE A 174 10.42 -0.84 20.14
N PRO A 175 10.43 0.45 20.55
CA PRO A 175 9.22 1.15 20.96
C PRO A 175 8.27 1.44 19.78
N SER A 176 8.77 1.39 18.55
CA SER A 176 8.02 1.69 17.34
C SER A 176 8.57 0.94 16.14
N HIS A 177 7.66 0.53 15.25
CA HIS A 177 7.98 -0.16 14.00
C HIS A 177 7.63 0.68 12.77
N ARG A 178 7.54 2.01 12.89
CA ARG A 178 7.47 2.91 11.74
C ARG A 178 8.83 2.94 11.04
N LEU A 179 8.85 3.02 9.71
CA LEU A 179 10.08 2.95 8.92
C LEU A 179 11.17 3.90 9.41
N GLY A 180 10.88 5.18 9.57
CA GLY A 180 11.86 6.17 10.07
C GLY A 180 12.34 5.91 11.51
N ASN A 181 11.53 5.29 12.37
CA ASN A 181 11.97 4.91 13.71
C ASN A 181 12.88 3.67 13.66
N LEU A 182 12.56 2.69 12.80
CA LEU A 182 13.44 1.55 12.56
C LEU A 182 14.77 1.99 11.96
N ALA A 183 14.76 2.92 11.00
CA ALA A 183 15.96 3.48 10.42
C ALA A 183 16.89 4.04 11.50
N LYS A 184 16.35 4.88 12.39
CA LYS A 184 17.09 5.44 13.53
C LYS A 184 17.63 4.36 14.47
N GLN A 185 16.79 3.41 14.89
CA GLN A 185 17.18 2.36 15.84
C GLN A 185 18.23 1.39 15.27
N LEU A 186 18.24 1.18 13.95
CA LEU A 186 19.17 0.30 13.26
C LEU A 186 20.37 1.06 12.66
N ASN A 187 20.50 2.36 12.93
CA ASN A 187 21.53 3.22 12.36
C ASN A 187 21.61 3.16 10.82
N ILE A 188 20.45 3.03 10.16
CA ILE A 188 20.33 3.07 8.70
C ILE A 188 20.23 4.54 8.29
N PRO A 189 21.12 5.05 7.41
CA PRO A 189 21.01 6.40 6.86
C PRO A 189 19.68 6.56 6.12
N LEU A 190 18.91 7.58 6.50
CA LEU A 190 17.72 8.03 5.78
C LEU A 190 17.99 9.45 5.29
N GLU A 191 18.43 9.57 4.03
CA GLU A 191 18.85 10.85 3.47
C GLU A 191 17.67 11.75 3.13
N ARG A 192 16.68 11.23 2.38
CA ARG A 192 15.43 11.96 2.07
C ARG A 192 14.25 11.09 2.45
N ALA A 193 13.76 11.31 3.67
CA ALA A 193 12.48 10.74 4.09
C ALA A 193 11.37 11.14 3.11
N HIS A 194 10.45 10.22 2.82
CA HIS A 194 9.29 10.45 1.94
C HIS A 194 9.68 10.65 0.48
N ARG A 195 10.69 9.88 0.04
CA ARG A 195 11.00 9.63 -1.36
C ARG A 195 11.01 8.14 -1.58
N ALA A 196 10.17 7.67 -2.50
CA ALA A 196 9.86 6.25 -2.63
C ALA A 196 11.09 5.35 -2.81
N GLU A 197 12.12 5.79 -3.56
CA GLU A 197 13.36 4.99 -3.73
C GLU A 197 14.19 4.92 -2.43
N ASP A 198 14.28 6.03 -1.70
CA ASP A 198 15.05 6.12 -0.45
C ASP A 198 14.33 5.31 0.65
N ASP A 199 13.00 5.35 0.72
CA ASP A 199 12.19 4.56 1.64
C ASP A 199 12.20 3.06 1.29
N ALA A 200 12.16 2.70 0.00
CA ALA A 200 12.37 1.33 -0.45
C ALA A 200 13.78 0.82 -0.04
N PHE A 201 14.81 1.67 -0.09
CA PHE A 201 16.14 1.32 0.39
C PHE A 201 16.16 1.06 1.90
N VAL A 202 15.55 1.92 2.71
CA VAL A 202 15.45 1.68 4.15
C VAL A 202 14.66 0.41 4.45
N CYS A 203 13.57 0.15 3.73
CA CYS A 203 12.79 -1.09 3.83
C CYS A 203 13.67 -2.32 3.54
N LEU A 204 14.49 -2.27 2.49
CA LEU A 204 15.45 -3.32 2.13
C LEU A 204 16.49 -3.54 3.25
N LYS A 205 17.02 -2.48 3.85
CA LYS A 205 17.99 -2.58 4.97
C LYS A 205 17.33 -3.17 6.22
N VAL A 206 16.09 -2.77 6.54
CA VAL A 206 15.31 -3.37 7.64
C VAL A 206 15.08 -4.87 7.41
N LEU A 207 14.76 -5.27 6.19
CA LEU A 207 14.61 -6.68 5.80
C LEU A 207 15.90 -7.46 6.04
N ALA A 208 17.03 -6.95 5.53
CA ALA A 208 18.34 -7.58 5.66
C ALA A 208 18.78 -7.72 7.14
N GLN A 209 18.73 -6.63 7.90
CA GLN A 209 19.05 -6.61 9.33
C GLN A 209 18.12 -7.54 10.12
N GLY A 210 16.86 -7.63 9.71
CA GLY A 210 15.87 -8.55 10.23
C GLY A 210 16.30 -10.02 10.07
N PHE A 211 16.74 -10.42 8.88
CA PHE A 211 17.22 -11.77 8.63
C PHE A 211 18.56 -12.07 9.31
N ILE A 212 19.48 -11.11 9.34
CA ILE A 212 20.75 -11.24 10.07
C ILE A 212 20.46 -11.51 11.55
N LYS A 213 19.61 -10.69 12.19
CA LYS A 213 19.24 -10.88 13.61
C LYS A 213 18.46 -12.17 13.85
N ALA A 214 17.64 -12.62 12.89
CA ALA A 214 16.91 -13.88 12.99
C ALA A 214 17.84 -15.12 12.97
N ALA A 215 19.03 -15.00 12.37
CA ALA A 215 20.00 -16.08 12.22
C ALA A 215 19.36 -17.39 11.73
N LYS A 216 19.28 -18.43 12.57
CA LYS A 216 18.68 -19.73 12.21
C LYS A 216 17.15 -19.70 12.05
N ASN A 217 16.48 -18.65 12.54
CA ASN A 217 15.02 -18.54 12.53
C ASN A 217 14.44 -17.85 11.27
N LYS A 218 15.27 -17.55 10.26
CA LYS A 218 14.85 -16.82 9.03
C LYS A 218 13.58 -17.39 8.38
N LYS A 219 13.48 -18.71 8.23
CA LYS A 219 12.29 -19.37 7.64
C LYS A 219 11.00 -19.04 8.40
N SER A 220 11.06 -19.06 9.74
CA SER A 220 9.92 -18.72 10.59
C SER A 220 9.55 -17.24 10.48
N ILE A 221 10.56 -16.36 10.45
CA ILE A 221 10.38 -14.92 10.29
C ILE A 221 9.78 -14.58 8.91
N LEU A 222 10.30 -15.19 7.85
CA LEU A 222 9.80 -15.04 6.48
C LEU A 222 8.33 -15.43 6.42
N LYS A 223 7.97 -16.64 6.91
CA LYS A 223 6.58 -17.10 7.01
C LYS A 223 5.70 -16.16 7.84
N GLY A 224 6.22 -15.64 8.96
CA GLY A 224 5.50 -14.69 9.81
C GLY A 224 5.27 -13.32 9.19
N SER A 225 6.09 -12.94 8.19
CA SER A 225 6.01 -11.69 7.43
C SER A 225 5.14 -11.78 6.17
N TYR A 226 4.86 -12.99 5.68
CA TYR A 226 4.00 -13.24 4.52
C TYR A 226 2.58 -12.69 4.75
N LEU A 227 2.02 -12.11 3.69
CA LEU A 227 0.66 -11.60 3.66
C LEU A 227 -0.25 -12.44 2.76
N PHE A 228 0.08 -12.54 1.46
CA PHE A 228 -0.75 -13.17 0.41
C PHE A 228 0.00 -13.27 -0.91
N ASN A 229 -0.59 -13.99 -1.88
CA ASN A 229 -0.15 -13.98 -3.26
C ASN A 229 -1.01 -13.00 -4.09
N LEU A 230 -0.42 -12.30 -5.07
CA LEU A 230 -1.18 -11.38 -5.93
C LEU A 230 -2.26 -12.09 -6.75
N GLN A 231 -2.10 -13.37 -7.10
CA GLN A 231 -3.14 -14.12 -7.81
C GLN A 231 -4.41 -14.31 -6.99
N ASP A 232 -4.34 -14.21 -5.66
CA ASP A 232 -5.52 -14.36 -4.80
C ASP A 232 -6.59 -13.30 -5.13
N PHE A 233 -6.19 -12.17 -5.73
CA PHE A 233 -7.12 -11.13 -6.20
C PHE A 233 -7.89 -11.53 -7.47
N LYS A 234 -7.39 -12.49 -8.28
CA LYS A 234 -8.11 -13.02 -9.46
C LYS A 234 -9.33 -13.84 -9.06
N ASN A 235 -9.20 -14.55 -7.94
CA ASN A 235 -10.21 -15.48 -7.42
C ASN A 235 -11.14 -14.82 -6.38
N MET A 236 -11.16 -13.49 -6.30
CA MET A 236 -12.15 -12.80 -5.47
C MET A 236 -13.53 -12.99 -6.10
N GLU A 237 -14.15 -14.13 -5.76
CA GLU A 237 -15.56 -14.40 -5.96
C GLU A 237 -16.37 -13.17 -5.54
N LYS A 238 -17.49 -12.94 -6.24
CA LYS A 238 -18.42 -11.83 -6.02
C LYS A 238 -18.51 -11.51 -4.52
N PHE A 239 -17.90 -10.40 -4.13
CA PHE A 239 -17.98 -9.81 -2.80
C PHE A 239 -19.38 -9.98 -2.18
N VAL A 240 -19.54 -10.92 -1.24
CA VAL A 240 -20.82 -11.15 -0.55
C VAL A 240 -20.78 -10.42 0.78
N LEU A 241 -21.37 -9.23 0.83
CA LEU A 241 -21.63 -8.56 2.08
C LEU A 241 -22.69 -9.30 2.87
N LYS A 242 -22.41 -9.53 4.16
CA LYS A 242 -23.45 -9.88 5.14
C LYS A 242 -24.47 -8.74 5.24
N ASP A 243 -25.73 -9.08 5.53
CA ASP A 243 -26.81 -8.11 5.68
C ASP A 243 -26.49 -7.00 6.68
N PHE A 244 -25.75 -7.35 7.74
CA PHE A 244 -25.29 -6.43 8.76
C PHE A 244 -24.37 -5.30 8.22
N HIS A 245 -23.73 -5.47 7.05
CA HIS A 245 -22.93 -4.41 6.43
C HIS A 245 -23.76 -3.43 5.57
N LYS A 246 -25.06 -3.68 5.34
CA LYS A 246 -25.92 -2.79 4.53
C LYS A 246 -25.93 -1.32 5.01
N PRO A 247 -25.89 -1.01 6.32
CA PRO A 247 -25.77 0.38 6.77
C PRO A 247 -24.50 1.08 6.26
N ILE A 248 -23.40 0.35 6.11
CA ILE A 248 -22.15 0.91 5.56
C ILE A 248 -22.33 1.29 4.09
N LEU A 249 -22.97 0.42 3.29
CA LEU A 249 -23.24 0.72 1.88
C LEU A 249 -24.10 1.97 1.71
N ARG A 250 -25.21 2.05 2.45
CA ARG A 250 -26.09 3.23 2.43
C ARG A 250 -25.34 4.50 2.81
N ALA A 251 -24.50 4.42 3.84
CA ALA A 251 -23.71 5.57 4.27
C ALA A 251 -22.65 5.98 3.24
N ILE A 252 -22.08 5.04 2.47
CA ILE A 252 -21.19 5.35 1.34
C ILE A 252 -21.99 6.04 0.22
N GLU A 253 -23.13 5.47 -0.17
CA GLU A 253 -24.02 6.00 -1.24
C GLU A 253 -24.47 7.44 -0.95
N ASN A 254 -24.87 7.71 0.30
CA ASN A 254 -25.39 9.00 0.70
C ASN A 254 -24.31 9.97 1.19
N ASN A 255 -23.04 9.51 1.29
CA ASN A 255 -21.96 10.27 1.88
C ASN A 255 -22.26 10.71 3.35
N ASP A 256 -22.92 9.82 4.09
CA ASP A 256 -23.42 10.02 5.47
C ASP A 256 -22.39 9.64 6.53
N ILE A 257 -22.67 10.01 7.79
CA ILE A 257 -21.89 9.57 8.95
C ILE A 257 -22.52 8.30 9.53
N LEU A 258 -21.68 7.34 9.93
CA LEU A 258 -22.06 6.10 10.60
C LEU A 258 -21.19 5.88 11.82
N ARG A 259 -21.72 5.23 12.87
CA ARG A 259 -20.91 4.75 13.99
C ARG A 259 -20.62 3.27 13.82
N ILE A 260 -19.34 2.89 13.91
CA ILE A 260 -18.93 1.49 13.89
C ILE A 260 -18.32 1.07 15.23
N LYS A 261 -18.63 -0.13 15.68
CA LYS A 261 -17.94 -0.80 16.79
C LYS A 261 -16.86 -1.70 16.22
N TYR A 262 -15.61 -1.47 16.60
CA TYR A 262 -14.46 -2.11 15.98
C TYR A 262 -13.57 -2.84 16.99
N LEU A 263 -13.23 -4.10 16.70
CA LEU A 263 -12.41 -4.96 17.57
C LEU A 263 -10.91 -4.63 17.57
N GLY A 264 -10.45 -3.66 16.77
CA GLY A 264 -9.04 -3.29 16.64
C GLY A 264 -8.67 -1.88 17.14
N GLY A 265 -7.36 -1.66 17.27
CA GLY A 265 -6.75 -0.39 17.63
C GLY A 265 -6.80 -0.06 19.14
N SER A 266 -6.35 1.15 19.50
CA SER A 266 -6.30 1.62 20.89
C SER A 266 -7.66 1.74 21.57
N LYS A 267 -8.74 1.98 20.81
CA LYS A 267 -10.13 2.05 21.30
C LYS A 267 -10.90 0.74 21.04
N LYS A 268 -10.32 -0.40 21.43
CA LYS A 268 -10.89 -1.73 21.18
C LYS A 268 -12.33 -1.85 21.69
N ASN A 269 -13.20 -2.40 20.85
CA ASN A 269 -14.62 -2.69 21.16
C ASN A 269 -15.48 -1.46 21.51
N LYS A 270 -15.02 -0.24 21.17
CA LYS A 270 -15.79 1.00 21.34
C LYS A 270 -16.34 1.48 20.01
N PHE A 271 -17.51 2.11 20.06
CA PHE A 271 -18.06 2.86 18.94
C PHE A 271 -17.18 4.05 18.60
N ARG A 272 -17.11 4.36 17.31
CA ARG A 272 -16.49 5.59 16.81
C ARG A 272 -17.26 6.07 15.57
N PRO A 273 -17.53 7.38 15.44
CA PRO A 273 -18.09 7.95 14.24
C PRO A 273 -17.08 7.92 13.10
N ILE A 274 -17.59 7.53 11.93
CA ILE A 274 -16.86 7.49 10.68
C ILE A 274 -17.71 8.07 9.56
N ARG A 275 -17.06 8.68 8.57
CA ARG A 275 -17.65 8.92 7.25
C ARG A 275 -17.06 7.88 6.30
N PRO A 276 -17.80 6.80 5.96
CA PRO A 276 -17.28 5.74 5.10
C PRO A 276 -17.12 6.27 3.67
N VAL A 277 -16.00 5.90 3.04
CA VAL A 277 -15.65 6.33 1.69
C VAL A 277 -15.87 5.20 0.70
N GLY A 278 -15.49 3.98 1.07
CA GLY A 278 -15.70 2.83 0.20
C GLY A 278 -15.08 1.54 0.73
N LEU A 279 -15.28 0.46 -0.03
CA LEU A 279 -14.88 -0.89 0.34
C LEU A 279 -13.76 -1.36 -0.58
N LEU A 280 -12.62 -1.75 -0.02
CA LEU A 280 -11.54 -2.37 -0.76
C LEU A 280 -11.53 -3.88 -0.50
N PRO A 281 -11.58 -4.72 -1.54
CA PRO A 281 -11.44 -6.15 -1.38
C PRO A 281 -9.96 -6.51 -1.19
N LEU A 282 -9.64 -7.25 -0.12
CA LEU A 282 -8.31 -7.82 0.13
C LEU A 282 -8.45 -9.33 0.35
N PRO A 283 -7.47 -10.16 -0.06
CA PRO A 283 -7.56 -11.61 0.08
C PRO A 283 -7.65 -12.07 1.55
N GLN A 284 -7.08 -11.32 2.50
CA GLN A 284 -7.12 -11.65 3.93
C GLN A 284 -8.39 -11.16 4.63
N GLY A 285 -9.31 -10.54 3.88
CA GLY A 285 -10.55 -9.98 4.40
C GLY A 285 -10.73 -8.54 3.97
N HIS A 286 -11.93 -8.24 3.45
CA HIS A 286 -12.28 -6.93 2.93
C HIS A 286 -12.18 -5.82 3.99
N VAL A 287 -11.82 -4.62 3.55
CA VAL A 287 -11.65 -3.45 4.41
C VAL A 287 -12.59 -2.33 3.99
N LEU A 288 -13.12 -1.62 4.98
CA LEU A 288 -13.77 -0.33 4.85
C LEU A 288 -12.73 0.77 5.00
N TYR A 289 -12.63 1.64 4.01
CA TYR A 289 -11.90 2.90 4.13
C TYR A 289 -12.87 4.00 4.56
N ALA A 290 -12.52 4.73 5.61
CA ALA A 290 -13.39 5.75 6.18
C ALA A 290 -12.61 6.85 6.91
N HIS A 291 -13.15 8.07 6.91
CA HIS A 291 -12.66 9.17 7.75
C HIS A 291 -13.15 8.99 9.18
N CYS A 292 -12.25 8.82 10.13
CA CYS A 292 -12.59 8.69 11.54
C CYS A 292 -12.65 10.06 12.19
N LEU A 293 -13.86 10.54 12.49
CA LEU A 293 -14.09 11.90 12.97
C LEU A 293 -13.42 12.17 14.32
N GLU A 294 -13.41 11.18 15.22
CA GLU A 294 -12.76 11.32 16.53
C GLU A 294 -11.26 11.60 16.48
N SER A 295 -10.57 11.07 15.47
CA SER A 295 -9.13 11.25 15.31
C SER A 295 -8.78 12.24 14.21
N ASN A 296 -9.78 12.70 13.47
CA ASN A 296 -9.64 13.42 12.20
C ASN A 296 -8.63 12.75 11.24
N LEU A 297 -8.74 11.43 11.06
CA LEU A 297 -7.81 10.66 10.22
C LEU A 297 -8.57 9.64 9.39
N TYR A 298 -8.19 9.49 8.13
CA TYR A 298 -8.65 8.40 7.30
C TYR A 298 -7.97 7.09 7.68
N LYS A 299 -8.76 6.01 7.76
CA LYS A 299 -8.35 4.72 8.31
C LYS A 299 -8.99 3.56 7.56
N PHE A 300 -8.30 2.41 7.62
CA PHE A 300 -8.82 1.12 7.16
C PHE A 300 -9.38 0.32 8.33
N TYR A 301 -10.57 -0.23 8.14
CA TYR A 301 -11.28 -1.08 9.08
C TYR A 301 -11.60 -2.42 8.43
N TYR A 302 -11.03 -3.52 8.92
CA TYR A 302 -11.41 -4.84 8.42
C TYR A 302 -12.89 -5.10 8.71
N LEU A 303 -13.67 -5.45 7.69
CA LEU A 303 -15.11 -5.71 7.84
C LEU A 303 -15.37 -6.83 8.85
N ASN A 304 -14.54 -7.88 8.86
CA ASN A 304 -14.66 -8.98 9.83
C ASN A 304 -14.38 -8.58 11.29
N LYS A 305 -13.86 -7.37 11.54
CA LYS A 305 -13.64 -6.79 12.88
C LYS A 305 -14.66 -5.71 13.24
N ILE A 306 -15.56 -5.36 12.34
CA ILE A 306 -16.71 -4.49 12.64
C ILE A 306 -17.81 -5.39 13.20
N THR A 307 -18.20 -5.13 14.44
CA THR A 307 -19.18 -5.97 15.16
C THR A 307 -20.54 -5.33 15.31
N ASP A 308 -20.62 -4.01 15.20
CA ASP A 308 -21.89 -3.26 15.29
C ASP A 308 -21.84 -1.97 14.47
N CYS A 309 -22.98 -1.56 13.91
CA CYS A 309 -23.17 -0.37 13.10
C CYS A 309 -24.42 0.37 13.60
N GLN A 310 -24.26 1.65 13.95
CA GLN A 310 -25.34 2.51 14.44
C GLN A 310 -25.39 3.81 13.65
N GLN A 311 -26.56 4.44 13.63
CA GLN A 311 -26.72 5.78 13.06
C GLN A 311 -25.84 6.79 13.80
N ALA A 312 -25.42 7.84 13.10
CA ALA A 312 -24.74 8.97 13.70
C ALA A 312 -25.65 9.69 14.71
N THR A 313 -25.04 10.26 15.74
CA THR A 313 -25.71 11.13 16.71
C THR A 313 -25.53 12.60 16.32
N GLU A 314 -26.33 13.51 16.87
CA GLU A 314 -26.15 14.96 16.67
C GLU A 314 -24.74 15.43 16.99
N LYS A 315 -24.11 14.84 18.01
CA LYS A 315 -22.72 15.11 18.38
C LYS A 315 -21.74 14.76 17.26
N ASP A 316 -22.00 13.68 16.53
CA ASP A 316 -21.14 13.23 15.43
C ASP A 316 -21.28 14.16 14.21
N HIS A 317 -22.49 14.67 13.94
CA HIS A 317 -22.72 15.69 12.91
C HIS A 317 -22.02 17.01 13.25
N LYS A 318 -22.15 17.50 14.50
CA LYS A 318 -21.41 18.69 14.97
C LYS A 318 -19.89 18.51 14.89
N LEU A 319 -19.40 17.30 15.15
CA LEU A 319 -17.98 16.98 15.01
C LEU A 319 -17.53 16.98 13.55
N TRP A 320 -18.37 16.53 12.61
CA TRP A 320 -18.06 16.63 11.19
C TRP A 320 -18.01 18.09 10.72
N GLU A 321 -19.00 18.90 11.11
CA GLU A 321 -19.06 20.32 10.76
C GLU A 321 -17.83 21.10 11.21
N SER A 322 -17.22 20.74 12.35
CA SER A 322 -15.99 21.41 12.82
C SER A 322 -14.70 20.94 12.12
N LEU A 323 -14.76 19.86 11.35
CA LEU A 323 -13.64 19.31 10.57
C LEU A 323 -13.72 19.65 9.08
N SER A 324 -14.88 20.15 8.63
CA SER A 324 -15.20 20.54 7.25
C SER A 324 -14.76 21.97 6.98
#